data_AF-A0A2V6FXW8-F1
#
_entry.id   AF-A0A2V6FXW8-F1
#
_cell.length_a   1.000
_cell.length_b   1.000
_cell.length_c   1.000
_cell.angle_alpha   90.00
_cell.angle_beta   90.00
_cell.angle_gamma   90.00
#
_symmetry.space_group_name_H-M   'P 1'
#
loop_
_entity.id
_entity.type
_entity.pdbx_description
1 polymer ?
#
loop_
_entity_poly.entity_id
_entity_poly.type
_entity_poly.pdbx_seq_one_letter_code
_entity_poly.pdbx_strand_id
1 'polypeptide(L)'
;MILGMKRQILSGALLIGVAASALIVTGCETTGNRISRHPEIYQGLSASDQALVSRGQIRPGMSQNAVWLAWGSPERKTAGNMRGRATETWIYITYETAPYPYWGPPWGWGYGFGPSVAFVRTRHNGRGFVFFGDPFYDPFYYAYIPPSIPVPSKIVTFVNGRVVSFQYMERSY
;
A
#
# COMPACT_ATOMS: atom_id res chain seq x y z
N MET A 1 21.07 -56.58 -3.54
CA MET A 1 20.51 -55.76 -4.64
C MET A 1 19.45 -54.77 -4.13
N ILE A 2 19.74 -53.96 -3.08
CA ILE A 2 18.73 -53.06 -2.45
C ILE A 2 19.28 -51.65 -2.07
N LEU A 3 20.60 -51.40 -2.12
CA LEU A 3 21.15 -50.09 -1.71
C LEU A 3 21.19 -49.00 -2.81
N GLY A 4 20.93 -49.33 -4.08
CA GLY A 4 21.08 -48.38 -5.20
C GLY A 4 19.87 -47.47 -5.48
N MET A 5 18.67 -47.86 -5.05
CA MET A 5 17.43 -47.18 -5.44
C MET A 5 17.05 -45.99 -4.55
N LYS A 6 17.53 -45.91 -3.30
CA LYS A 6 17.17 -44.81 -2.39
C LYS A 6 17.95 -43.51 -2.63
N ARG A 7 19.14 -43.57 -3.24
CA ARG A 7 19.95 -42.37 -3.54
C ARG A 7 19.42 -41.55 -4.72
N GLN A 8 18.72 -42.18 -5.67
CA GLN A 8 18.17 -41.49 -6.84
C GLN A 8 16.88 -40.74 -6.52
N ILE A 9 16.09 -41.22 -5.55
CA ILE A 9 14.80 -40.62 -5.18
C ILE A 9 15.01 -39.35 -4.35
N LEU A 10 16.10 -39.28 -3.55
CA LEU A 10 16.45 -38.10 -2.76
C LEU A 10 17.04 -36.96 -3.61
N SER A 11 17.72 -37.27 -4.72
CA SER A 11 18.27 -36.26 -5.64
C SER A 11 17.21 -35.62 -6.55
N GLY A 12 16.17 -36.38 -6.94
CA GLY A 12 15.06 -35.84 -7.74
C GLY A 12 14.14 -34.91 -6.96
N ALA A 13 13.88 -35.21 -5.69
CA ALA A 13 13.02 -34.38 -4.83
C ALA A 13 13.67 -33.02 -4.47
N LEU A 14 15.00 -32.98 -4.32
CA LEU A 14 15.72 -31.75 -4.00
C LEU A 14 15.76 -30.75 -5.19
N LEU A 15 15.83 -31.25 -6.43
CA LEU A 15 15.84 -30.40 -7.62
C LEU A 15 14.48 -29.78 -7.94
N ILE A 16 13.37 -30.49 -7.68
CA ILE A 16 12.01 -29.97 -7.84
C ILE A 16 11.70 -28.92 -6.74
N GLY A 17 12.20 -29.13 -5.53
CA GLY A 17 12.04 -28.20 -4.41
C GLY A 17 12.75 -26.85 -4.61
N VAL A 18 13.87 -26.81 -5.33
CA VAL A 18 14.61 -25.56 -5.61
C VAL A 18 14.02 -24.80 -6.81
N ALA A 19 13.46 -25.49 -7.80
CA ALA A 19 12.83 -24.85 -8.96
C ALA A 19 11.49 -24.17 -8.62
N ALA A 20 10.77 -24.65 -7.59
CA ALA A 20 9.48 -24.08 -7.19
C ALA A 20 9.60 -22.77 -6.39
N SER A 21 10.76 -22.45 -5.82
CA SER A 21 10.95 -21.26 -4.97
C SER A 21 11.26 -19.99 -5.74
N ALA A 22 11.49 -20.05 -7.06
CA ALA A 22 11.98 -18.93 -7.86
C ALA A 22 10.90 -17.95 -8.37
N LEU A 23 9.62 -18.19 -8.10
CA LEU A 23 8.51 -17.44 -8.74
C LEU A 23 7.86 -16.35 -7.89
N ILE A 24 8.39 -16.03 -6.70
CA ILE A 24 7.88 -14.93 -5.88
C ILE A 24 8.81 -13.72 -5.97
N VAL A 25 9.09 -13.26 -7.19
CA VAL A 25 9.55 -11.87 -7.39
C VAL A 25 8.28 -11.04 -7.57
N THR A 26 7.62 -10.70 -6.47
CA THR A 26 6.65 -9.60 -6.45
C THR A 26 7.44 -8.32 -6.68
N GLY A 27 7.72 -8.02 -7.94
CA GLY A 27 8.55 -6.89 -8.34
C GLY A 27 7.84 -5.60 -7.92
N CYS A 28 8.45 -4.84 -7.01
CA CYS A 28 8.14 -3.43 -6.87
C CYS A 28 8.10 -2.82 -8.28
N GLU A 29 6.94 -2.31 -8.69
CA GLU A 29 6.79 -1.67 -9.99
C GLU A 29 7.48 -0.30 -9.94
N THR A 30 8.78 -0.32 -10.26
CA THR A 30 9.59 0.89 -10.36
C THR A 30 9.30 1.62 -11.66
N THR A 31 9.65 2.90 -11.72
CA THR A 31 9.56 3.70 -12.94
C THR A 31 10.36 3.08 -14.09
N GLY A 32 11.54 2.52 -13.82
CA GLY A 32 12.33 1.80 -14.83
C GLY A 32 11.59 0.60 -15.41
N ASN A 33 10.91 -0.20 -14.57
CA ASN A 33 10.10 -1.32 -15.04
C ASN A 33 8.93 -0.86 -15.93
N ARG A 34 8.27 0.26 -15.59
CA ARG A 34 7.21 0.84 -16.44
C ARG A 34 7.75 1.31 -17.78
N ILE A 35 8.89 2.00 -17.80
CA ILE A 35 9.55 2.45 -19.03
C ILE A 35 9.93 1.26 -19.93
N SER A 36 10.52 0.21 -19.36
CA SER A 36 10.92 -0.97 -20.13
C SER A 36 9.73 -1.74 -20.72
N ARG A 37 8.57 -1.72 -20.06
CA ARG A 37 7.33 -2.36 -20.56
C ARG A 37 6.58 -1.51 -21.58
N HIS A 38 6.71 -0.19 -21.49
CA HIS A 38 6.05 0.78 -22.37
C HIS A 38 7.04 1.73 -23.05
N PRO A 39 8.02 1.19 -23.81
CA PRO A 39 9.02 2.01 -24.49
C PRO A 39 8.39 2.95 -25.52
N GLU A 40 7.26 2.56 -26.12
CA GLU A 40 6.50 3.37 -27.09
C GLU A 40 6.03 4.70 -26.50
N ILE A 41 5.58 4.68 -25.24
CA ILE A 41 5.16 5.90 -24.54
C ILE A 41 6.39 6.76 -24.24
N TYR A 42 7.47 6.16 -23.73
CA TYR A 42 8.68 6.87 -23.33
C TYR A 42 9.39 7.54 -24.52
N GLN A 43 9.52 6.82 -25.63
CA GLN A 43 10.16 7.31 -26.85
C GLN A 43 9.37 8.45 -27.51
N GLY A 44 8.04 8.48 -27.33
CA GLY A 44 7.19 9.58 -27.80
C GLY A 44 7.28 10.87 -26.98
N LEU A 45 7.96 10.86 -25.83
CA LEU A 45 8.18 12.05 -25.00
C LEU A 45 9.31 12.92 -25.55
N SER A 46 9.29 14.22 -25.25
CA SER A 46 10.45 15.08 -25.52
C SER A 46 11.64 14.67 -24.66
N ALA A 47 12.86 15.01 -25.07
CA ALA A 47 14.07 14.71 -24.30
C ALA A 47 14.03 15.28 -22.86
N SER A 48 13.43 16.47 -22.67
CA SER A 48 13.23 17.05 -21.35
C SER A 48 12.28 16.21 -20.48
N ASP A 49 11.22 15.68 -21.10
CA ASP A 49 10.20 14.91 -20.39
C ASP A 49 10.70 13.51 -20.07
N GLN A 50 11.49 12.90 -20.96
CA GLN A 50 12.21 11.66 -20.70
C GLN A 50 13.12 11.78 -19.48
N ALA A 51 13.92 12.85 -19.41
CA ALA A 51 14.83 13.10 -18.29
C ALA A 51 14.10 13.29 -16.94
N LEU A 52 12.89 13.85 -16.95
CA LEU A 52 12.07 13.97 -15.74
C LEU A 52 11.39 12.65 -15.38
N VAL A 53 10.76 12.00 -16.36
CA VAL A 53 10.00 10.75 -16.15
C VAL A 53 10.91 9.65 -15.65
N SER A 54 12.11 9.49 -16.20
CA SER A 54 13.13 8.53 -15.72
C SER A 54 13.52 8.71 -14.25
N ARG A 55 13.35 9.91 -13.70
CA ARG A 55 13.57 10.23 -12.27
C ARG A 55 12.29 10.19 -11.43
N GLY A 56 11.15 9.78 -12.01
CA GLY A 56 9.85 9.80 -11.33
C GLY A 56 9.31 11.22 -11.08
N GLN A 57 9.77 12.20 -11.85
CA GLN A 57 9.36 13.60 -11.75
C GLN A 57 8.39 13.96 -12.88
N ILE A 58 7.52 14.93 -12.63
CA ILE A 58 6.59 15.48 -13.62
C ILE A 58 6.68 17.01 -13.64
N ARG A 59 6.14 17.62 -14.69
CA ARG A 59 6.02 19.07 -14.84
C ARG A 59 4.67 19.46 -15.45
N PRO A 60 4.28 20.74 -15.40
CA PRO A 60 3.06 21.21 -16.07
C PRO A 60 3.11 20.94 -17.59
N GLY A 61 1.96 20.61 -18.16
CA GLY A 61 1.78 20.33 -19.59
C GLY A 61 2.04 18.89 -20.05
N MET A 62 2.65 18.05 -19.21
CA MET A 62 2.83 16.61 -19.48
C MET A 62 1.49 15.90 -19.67
N SER A 63 1.49 14.85 -20.48
CA SER A 63 0.30 14.00 -20.70
C SER A 63 0.05 13.05 -19.54
N GLN A 64 -1.18 12.55 -19.41
CA GLN A 64 -1.52 11.49 -18.46
C GLN A 64 -0.62 10.25 -18.61
N ASN A 65 -0.26 9.87 -19.83
CA ASN A 65 0.64 8.73 -20.08
C ASN A 65 2.06 9.00 -19.54
N ALA A 66 2.58 10.22 -19.69
CA ALA A 66 3.88 10.59 -19.13
C ALA A 66 3.87 10.54 -17.59
N VAL A 67 2.77 11.02 -16.99
CA VAL A 67 2.58 10.95 -15.53
C VAL A 67 2.45 9.51 -15.05
N TRP A 68 1.65 8.69 -15.73
CA TRP A 68 1.52 7.27 -15.41
C TRP A 68 2.87 6.54 -15.52
N LEU A 69 3.69 6.89 -16.50
CA LEU A 69 5.02 6.33 -16.64
C LEU A 69 5.91 6.71 -15.44
N ALA A 70 5.88 7.98 -15.02
CA ALA A 70 6.65 8.49 -13.90
C ALA A 70 6.18 7.95 -12.54
N TRP A 71 4.88 7.99 -12.27
CA TRP A 71 4.29 7.78 -10.94
C TRP A 71 3.53 6.47 -10.79
N GLY A 72 3.12 5.84 -11.89
CA GLY A 72 2.30 4.63 -11.89
C GLY A 72 0.80 4.90 -11.81
N SER A 73 0.06 3.83 -11.59
CA SER A 73 -1.39 3.88 -11.42
C SER A 73 -1.75 4.53 -10.07
N PRO A 74 -2.66 5.53 -10.05
CA PRO A 74 -3.12 6.11 -8.80
C PRO A 74 -4.10 5.19 -8.09
N GLU A 75 -4.16 5.27 -6.76
CA GLU A 75 -5.15 4.55 -5.96
C GLU A 75 -6.56 5.15 -6.13
N ARG A 76 -6.66 6.46 -6.40
CA ARG A 76 -7.95 7.11 -6.68
C ARG A 76 -7.86 8.08 -7.85
N LYS A 77 -8.96 8.15 -8.59
CA LYS A 77 -9.22 9.16 -9.62
C LYS A 77 -10.52 9.86 -9.29
N THR A 78 -10.55 11.17 -9.50
CA THR A 78 -11.74 11.99 -9.26
C THR A 78 -11.99 12.86 -10.47
N ALA A 79 -13.25 12.94 -10.90
CA ALA A 79 -13.70 13.91 -11.89
C ALA A 79 -14.22 15.15 -11.17
N GLY A 80 -13.97 16.33 -11.74
CA GLY A 80 -14.39 17.59 -11.14
C GLY A 80 -14.54 18.69 -12.17
N ASN A 81 -14.78 19.90 -11.65
CA ASN A 81 -14.79 21.11 -12.45
C ASN A 81 -13.96 22.18 -11.73
N MET A 82 -13.00 22.77 -12.44
CA MET A 82 -12.21 23.88 -11.94
C MET A 82 -12.39 25.07 -12.87
N ARG A 83 -13.02 26.13 -12.36
CA ARG A 83 -13.26 27.39 -13.11
C ARG A 83 -13.96 27.15 -14.46
N GLY A 84 -14.97 26.29 -14.48
CA GLY A 84 -15.75 25.95 -15.67
C GLY A 84 -15.12 24.86 -16.55
N ARG A 85 -13.93 24.36 -16.24
CA ARG A 85 -13.25 23.31 -17.03
C ARG A 85 -13.39 21.96 -16.35
N ALA A 86 -13.77 20.94 -17.10
CA ALA A 86 -13.73 19.56 -16.62
C ALA A 86 -12.28 19.18 -16.25
N THR A 87 -12.10 18.60 -15.06
CA THR A 87 -10.81 18.17 -14.54
C THR A 87 -10.84 16.71 -14.15
N GLU A 88 -9.70 16.04 -14.31
CA GLU A 88 -9.44 14.73 -13.73
C GLU A 88 -8.29 14.87 -12.74
N THR A 89 -8.46 14.39 -11.50
CA THR A 89 -7.43 14.46 -10.47
C THR A 89 -7.08 13.06 -9.99
N TRP A 90 -5.79 12.72 -10.08
CA TRP A 90 -5.22 11.48 -9.59
C TRP A 90 -4.63 11.71 -8.21
N ILE A 91 -4.96 10.83 -7.28
CA ILE A 91 -4.58 10.90 -5.88
C ILE A 91 -3.80 9.63 -5.56
N TYR A 92 -2.55 9.82 -5.15
CA TYR A 92 -1.67 8.75 -4.71
C TYR A 92 -1.70 8.66 -3.20
N ILE A 93 -1.88 7.48 -2.64
CA ILE A 93 -2.06 7.27 -1.20
C ILE A 93 -0.82 6.58 -0.62
N THR A 94 -0.32 7.10 0.48
CA THR A 94 0.61 6.40 1.38
C THR A 94 -0.09 6.10 2.69
N TYR A 95 0.49 5.22 3.49
CA TYR A 95 -0.02 4.87 4.79
C TYR A 95 0.89 5.45 5.86
N GLU A 96 0.30 6.19 6.79
CA GLU A 96 0.99 6.77 7.93
C GLU A 96 0.42 6.22 9.23
N THR A 97 1.28 6.13 10.23
CA THR A 97 0.87 5.78 11.58
C THR A 97 0.14 6.96 12.19
N ALA A 98 -1.14 6.79 12.55
CA ALA A 98 -1.90 7.84 13.20
C ALA A 98 -1.29 8.13 14.59
N PRO A 99 -1.08 9.41 14.95
CA PRO A 99 -0.78 9.76 16.33
C PRO A 99 -1.95 9.33 17.20
N TYR A 100 -1.68 8.62 18.29
CA TYR A 100 -2.71 8.36 19.30
C TYR A 100 -3.23 9.71 19.82
N PRO A 101 -4.55 9.97 19.81
CA PRO A 101 -5.08 11.17 20.40
C PRO A 101 -4.91 11.08 21.93
N TYR A 102 -3.85 11.69 22.45
CA TYR A 102 -3.71 11.94 23.88
C TYR A 102 -4.68 13.06 24.25
N TRP A 103 -5.93 12.71 24.54
CA TRP A 103 -6.87 13.65 25.15
C TRP A 103 -6.59 13.76 26.66
N GLY A 104 -6.51 15.01 27.13
CA GLY A 104 -6.23 15.40 28.51
C GLY A 104 -7.37 15.15 29.50
N PRO A 105 -7.53 16.02 30.53
CA PRO A 105 -7.51 15.70 31.95
C PRO A 105 -8.73 14.92 32.51
N PRO A 106 -8.61 14.36 33.74
CA PRO A 106 -9.28 13.12 34.17
C PRO A 106 -10.67 13.29 34.81
N TRP A 107 -11.48 14.29 34.43
CA TRP A 107 -12.77 14.53 35.10
C TRP A 107 -13.89 14.88 34.12
N GLY A 108 -14.72 13.87 33.77
CA GLY A 108 -15.94 14.05 32.99
C GLY A 108 -16.80 12.79 32.94
N TRP A 109 -17.62 12.59 33.97
CA TRP A 109 -18.72 11.61 34.06
C TRP A 109 -19.73 11.81 32.91
N GLY A 110 -20.36 10.82 32.25
CA GLY A 110 -20.39 9.37 32.34
C GLY A 110 -21.54 8.82 31.46
N TYR A 111 -21.52 7.52 31.13
CA TYR A 111 -22.69 6.61 31.15
C TYR A 111 -22.18 5.19 30.88
N GLY A 112 -22.50 4.27 31.78
CA GLY A 112 -21.73 3.05 32.03
C GLY A 112 -22.09 1.83 31.20
N PHE A 113 -21.14 0.90 31.17
CA PHE A 113 -21.29 -0.53 30.92
C PHE A 113 -20.07 -1.19 31.57
N GLY A 114 -20.31 -2.09 32.53
CA GLY A 114 -19.28 -2.74 33.35
C GLY A 114 -19.02 -4.20 32.95
N PRO A 115 -17.89 -4.79 33.36
CA PRO A 115 -17.27 -5.94 32.71
C PRO A 115 -17.57 -7.25 33.45
N SER A 116 -17.99 -8.28 32.70
CA SER A 116 -18.01 -9.67 33.17
C SER A 116 -16.78 -10.38 32.62
N VAL A 117 -15.92 -10.93 33.48
CA VAL A 117 -14.79 -11.76 33.05
C VAL A 117 -15.33 -13.13 32.64
N ALA A 118 -15.44 -13.41 31.35
CA ALA A 118 -15.86 -14.73 30.86
C ALA A 118 -14.63 -15.57 30.50
N PHE A 119 -14.36 -16.62 31.28
CA PHE A 119 -13.45 -17.69 30.90
C PHE A 119 -14.14 -18.60 29.88
N VAL A 120 -14.09 -18.27 28.60
CA VAL A 120 -14.65 -19.18 27.59
C VAL A 120 -13.58 -20.23 27.25
N ARG A 121 -13.66 -21.37 27.93
CA ARG A 121 -12.86 -22.56 27.63
C ARG A 121 -13.55 -23.37 26.54
N THR A 122 -13.49 -22.94 25.28
CA THR A 122 -14.02 -23.77 24.18
C THR A 122 -13.03 -24.88 23.85
N ARG A 123 -13.53 -26.12 23.92
CA ARG A 123 -12.80 -27.34 23.56
C ARG A 123 -13.26 -27.76 22.17
N HIS A 124 -12.40 -27.62 21.16
CA HIS A 124 -12.67 -28.14 19.82
C HIS A 124 -11.60 -29.19 19.49
N ASN A 125 -12.02 -30.45 19.33
CA ASN A 125 -11.15 -31.59 19.01
C ASN A 125 -9.89 -31.70 19.90
N GLY A 126 -10.06 -31.56 21.22
CA GLY A 126 -9.00 -31.83 22.19
C GLY A 126 -7.94 -30.74 22.36
N ARG A 127 -8.05 -29.59 21.67
CA ARG A 127 -7.18 -28.42 21.86
C ARG A 127 -7.97 -27.28 22.51
N GLY A 128 -7.41 -26.69 23.57
CA GLY A 128 -7.97 -25.53 24.26
C GLY A 128 -7.16 -24.28 23.94
N PHE A 129 -7.84 -23.15 23.72
CA PHE A 129 -7.23 -21.84 23.53
C PHE A 129 -7.76 -20.89 24.61
N VAL A 130 -6.93 -19.96 25.06
CA VAL A 130 -7.28 -18.92 26.05
C VAL A 130 -7.16 -17.57 25.38
N PHE A 131 -8.23 -16.78 25.43
CA PHE A 131 -8.24 -15.38 25.02
C PHE A 131 -8.41 -14.49 26.25
N PHE A 132 -7.73 -13.34 26.25
CA PHE A 132 -7.90 -12.30 27.25
C PHE A 132 -8.44 -11.05 26.54
N GLY A 133 -9.66 -10.63 26.88
CA GLY A 133 -10.20 -9.35 26.43
C GLY A 133 -11.69 -9.40 26.09
N ASP A 134 -12.38 -8.37 26.57
CA ASP A 134 -13.66 -7.91 26.07
C ASP A 134 -13.37 -7.01 24.84
N PRO A 135 -13.81 -7.36 23.61
CA PRO A 135 -13.53 -6.57 22.41
C PRO A 135 -14.26 -5.22 22.35
N PHE A 136 -15.10 -4.91 23.34
CA PHE A 136 -15.91 -3.70 23.44
C PHE A 136 -15.61 -2.84 24.69
N TYR A 137 -14.92 -3.33 25.74
CA TYR A 137 -14.69 -2.62 27.03
C TYR A 137 -13.30 -2.82 27.69
N ASP A 138 -12.22 -3.10 26.96
CA ASP A 138 -10.87 -2.99 27.54
C ASP A 138 -10.32 -1.54 27.36
N PRO A 139 -10.15 -0.73 28.43
CA PRO A 139 -9.56 0.61 28.35
C PRO A 139 -8.06 0.58 27.99
N PHE A 140 -7.44 -0.61 27.98
CA PHE A 140 -6.11 -0.88 27.48
C PHE A 140 -6.10 -1.58 26.12
N TYR A 141 -7.23 -1.64 25.41
CA TYR A 141 -7.28 -1.98 23.98
C TYR A 141 -6.70 -0.86 23.10
N TYR A 142 -5.61 -0.24 23.58
CA TYR A 142 -4.64 0.37 22.70
C TYR A 142 -4.00 -0.79 21.94
N ALA A 143 -4.36 -0.95 20.67
CA ALA A 143 -3.56 -1.77 19.80
C ALA A 143 -2.10 -1.27 19.94
N TYR A 144 -1.22 -2.08 20.53
CA TYR A 144 0.20 -1.73 20.66
C TYR A 144 0.81 -1.33 19.31
N ILE A 145 0.20 -1.80 18.23
CA ILE A 145 0.42 -1.37 16.86
C ILE A 145 -0.51 -0.17 16.59
N PRO A 146 0.01 1.07 16.55
CA PRO A 146 -0.80 2.24 16.22
C PRO A 146 -1.47 2.09 14.84
N PRO A 147 -2.73 2.55 14.69
CA PRO A 147 -3.47 2.33 13.47
C PRO A 147 -2.82 3.04 12.29
N SER A 148 -2.81 2.36 11.14
CA SER A 148 -2.32 2.89 9.87
C SER A 148 -3.46 3.56 9.13
N ILE A 149 -3.30 4.84 8.78
CA ILE A 149 -4.30 5.64 8.08
C ILE A 149 -3.82 5.99 6.66
N PRO A 150 -4.72 5.93 5.65
CA PRO A 150 -4.39 6.35 4.30
C PRO A 150 -4.33 7.88 4.22
N VAL A 151 -3.20 8.42 3.78
CA VAL A 151 -3.02 9.85 3.53
C VAL A 151 -2.55 10.09 2.09
N PRO A 152 -2.99 11.16 1.40
CA PRO A 152 -2.46 11.46 0.08
C PRO A 152 -0.96 11.77 0.16
N SER A 153 -0.14 11.15 -0.70
CA SER A 153 1.29 11.44 -0.81
C SER A 153 1.61 12.37 -1.99
N LYS A 154 0.89 12.19 -3.11
CA LYS A 154 1.05 12.98 -4.33
C LYS A 154 -0.31 13.18 -4.97
N ILE A 155 -0.50 14.34 -5.58
CA ILE A 155 -1.74 14.68 -6.27
C ILE A 155 -1.38 15.34 -7.59
N VAL A 156 -2.09 15.02 -8.66
CA VAL A 156 -1.94 15.66 -9.97
C VAL A 156 -3.30 15.85 -10.61
N THR A 157 -3.52 17.06 -11.12
CA THR A 157 -4.76 17.47 -11.78
C THR A 157 -4.51 17.72 -13.26
N PHE A 158 -5.44 17.22 -14.08
CA PHE A 158 -5.42 17.33 -15.53
C PHE A 158 -6.59 18.15 -16.04
N VAL A 159 -6.35 18.91 -17.10
CA VAL A 159 -7.39 19.47 -17.99
C VAL A 159 -7.04 19.01 -19.39
N ASN A 160 -8.01 18.43 -20.11
CA ASN A 160 -7.82 17.89 -21.46
C ASN A 160 -6.60 16.93 -21.54
N GLY A 161 -6.43 16.07 -20.53
CA GLY A 161 -5.34 15.10 -20.46
C GLY A 161 -3.94 15.68 -20.18
N ARG A 162 -3.82 16.97 -19.85
CA ARG A 162 -2.54 17.63 -19.56
C ARG A 162 -2.45 18.13 -18.12
N VAL A 163 -1.28 18.00 -17.51
CA VAL A 163 -1.01 18.45 -16.14
C VAL A 163 -1.20 19.96 -16.03
N VAL A 164 -2.10 20.39 -15.15
CA VAL A 164 -2.31 21.82 -14.81
C VAL A 164 -1.84 22.16 -13.39
N SER A 165 -1.80 21.18 -12.49
CA SER A 165 -1.32 21.34 -11.12
C SER A 165 -0.88 19.99 -10.58
N PHE A 166 0.14 19.99 -9.71
CA PHE A 166 0.55 18.82 -8.95
C PHE A 166 1.15 19.24 -7.61
N GLN A 167 1.08 18.35 -6.64
CA GLN A 167 1.55 18.56 -5.28
C GLN A 167 2.22 17.29 -4.75
N TYR A 168 3.23 17.47 -3.93
CA TYR A 168 3.85 16.43 -3.12
C TYR A 168 3.56 16.78 -1.67
N MET A 169 3.14 15.81 -0.86
CA MET A 169 3.06 16.02 0.58
C MET A 169 4.47 16.02 1.17
N GLU A 170 4.80 17.11 1.85
CA GLU A 170 6.00 17.21 2.66
C GLU A 170 5.70 16.61 4.04
N ARG A 171 6.56 15.72 4.51
CA ARG A 171 6.46 15.17 5.86
C ARG A 171 6.91 16.26 6.83
N SER A 172 6.01 16.77 7.67
CA SER A 172 6.41 17.63 8.79
C SER A 172 7.21 16.79 9.78
N TYR A 173 8.46 17.20 10.04
CA TYR A 173 9.37 16.57 11.00
C TYR A 173 9.10 17.05 12.43
#